data_AF-A0A920FTV2-F1
#
_entry.id   AF-A0A920FTV2-F1
#
_cell.length_a   1.000
_cell.length_b   1.000
_cell.length_c   1.000
_cell.angle_alpha   90.00
_cell.angle_beta   90.00
_cell.angle_gamma   90.00
#
_symmetry.space_group_name_H-M   'P 1'
#
loop_
_entity.id
_entity.type
_entity.pdbx_description
1 polymer ?
#
loop_
_entity_poly.entity_id
_entity_poly.type
_entity_poly.pdbx_seq_one_letter_code
_entity_poly.pdbx_strand_id
1 'polypeptide(L)' 'MDFVQILILSIIQGITEFLPISSQSHLILTSKLLGMSDQGLSFDIALHAGSLLAILIYYRKEVTK' A
#
# COMPACT_ATOMS: atom_id res chain seq x y z
N MET A 1 -5.40 -10.96 -9.56
CA MET A 1 -5.49 -10.85 -8.10
C MET A 1 -6.94 -11.04 -7.70
N ASP A 2 -7.18 -11.94 -6.76
CA ASP A 2 -8.50 -12.04 -6.13
C ASP A 2 -8.76 -10.84 -5.22
N PHE A 3 -10.04 -10.53 -4.96
CA PHE A 3 -10.44 -9.41 -4.11
C PHE A 3 -9.83 -9.52 -2.70
N VAL A 4 -9.76 -10.73 -2.14
CA VAL A 4 -9.16 -10.96 -0.81
C VAL A 4 -7.68 -10.62 -0.82
N GLN A 5 -6.97 -10.95 -1.90
CA GLN A 5 -5.54 -10.66 -2.05
C GLN A 5 -5.30 -9.15 -2.12
N ILE A 6 -6.12 -8.43 -2.89
CA ILE A 6 -6.08 -6.97 -3.00
C ILE A 6 -6.31 -6.33 -1.62
N LEU A 7 -7.31 -6.82 -0.87
CA LEU A 7 -7.63 -6.30 0.46
C LEU A 7 -6.47 -6.50 1.44
N ILE A 8 -5.87 -7.70 1.48
CA ILE A 8 -4.73 -8.01 2.35
C ILE A 8 -3.56 -7.09 2.06
N LEU A 9 -3.15 -6.97 0.78
CA LEU A 9 -2.02 -6.15 0.37
C LEU A 9 -2.28 -4.66 0.62
N SER A 10 -3.51 -4.19 0.41
CA SER A 10 -3.90 -2.80 0.69
C SER A 10 -3.83 -2.46 2.18
N ILE A 11 -4.23 -3.39 3.05
CA ILE A 11 -4.10 -3.22 4.51
C ILE A 11 -2.62 -3.17 4.90
N ILE A 12 -1.80 -4.08 4.36
CA ILE A 12 -0.37 -4.11 4.64
C ILE A 12 0.30 -2.81 4.19
N GLN A 13 0.03 -2.32 2.98
CA GLN A 13 0.52 -1.03 2.52
C GLN A 13 0.08 0.09 3.46
N GLY A 14 -1.22 0.19 3.75
CA GLY A 14 -1.76 1.27 4.57
C GLY A 14 -1.17 1.33 5.98
N ILE A 15 -0.78 0.19 6.55
CA ILE A 15 -0.09 0.14 7.84
C ILE A 15 1.40 0.46 7.65
N THR A 16 2.09 -0.28 6.78
CA THR A 16 3.55 -0.26 6.70
C THR A 16 4.13 0.99 6.05
N GLU A 17 3.37 1.71 5.23
CA GLU A 17 3.83 2.94 4.57
C GLU A 17 4.16 4.06 5.57
N PHE A 18 3.43 4.13 6.68
CA PHE A 18 3.65 5.15 7.71
C PHE A 18 4.69 4.73 8.76
N LEU A 19 5.16 3.48 8.69
CA LEU A 19 6.20 2.96 9.58
C LEU A 19 7.54 2.93 8.83
N PRO A 20 8.67 3.26 9.50
CA PRO A 20 10.00 3.24 8.87
C PRO A 20 10.56 1.80 8.77
N ILE A 21 9.81 0.90 8.11
CA ILE A 21 10.09 -0.55 8.05
C ILE A 21 10.06 -1.14 6.63
N SER A 22 10.03 -0.30 5.58
CA SER A 22 9.92 -0.69 4.16
C SER A 22 8.60 -1.43 3.82
N SER A 23 7.62 -0.68 3.30
CA SER A 23 6.33 -1.22 2.84
C SER A 23 6.49 -2.21 1.68
N GLN A 24 7.34 -1.89 0.70
CA GLN A 24 7.62 -2.76 -0.44
C GLN A 24 8.12 -4.16 -0.05
N SER A 25 9.00 -4.23 0.96
CA SER A 25 9.51 -5.52 1.44
C SER A 25 8.39 -6.38 2.04
N HIS A 26 7.44 -5.77 2.75
CA HIS A 26 6.31 -6.48 3.34
C HIS A 26 5.31 -6.96 2.28
N LEU A 27 5.06 -6.16 1.25
CA LEU A 27 4.22 -6.57 0.11
C LEU A 27 4.81 -7.76 -0.64
N ILE A 28 6.09 -7.67 -1.04
CA ILE A 28 6.78 -8.76 -1.76
C ILE A 28 6.83 -10.03 -0.92
N LEU A 29 7.17 -9.91 0.38
CA LEU A 29 7.22 -11.05 1.29
C LEU A 29 5.86 -11.72 1.41
N THR A 30 4.79 -10.94 1.60
CA THR A 30 3.43 -11.47 1.74
C THR A 30 2.95 -12.15 0.47
N SER A 31 3.16 -11.52 -0.69
CA SER A 31 2.79 -12.09 -1.99
C SER A 31 3.53 -13.41 -2.25
N LYS A 32 4.81 -13.49 -1.88
CA LYS A 32 5.60 -14.73 -2.00
C LYS A 32 5.16 -15.82 -1.03
N LEU A 33 4.83 -15.48 0.22
CA LEU A 33 4.36 -16.44 1.23
C LEU A 33 2.98 -17.01 0.90
N LEU A 34 2.11 -16.19 0.31
CA LEU A 34 0.74 -16.58 -0.06
C LEU A 34 0.64 -17.12 -1.49
N GLY A 35 1.76 -17.26 -2.21
CA GLY A 35 1.79 -17.76 -3.59
C GLY A 35 0.98 -16.88 -4.57
N MET A 36 0.86 -15.59 -4.28
CA MET A 36 0.18 -14.63 -5.15
C MET A 36 1.02 -14.38 -6.41
N SER A 37 0.37 -14.10 -7.54
CA SER A 37 1.08 -13.65 -8.74
C SER A 37 1.76 -12.30 -8.51
N ASP A 38 2.63 -11.88 -9.43
CA ASP A 38 3.15 -10.52 -9.36
C ASP A 38 2.03 -9.50 -9.53
N GLN A 39 1.99 -8.57 -8.59
CA GLN A 39 1.03 -7.48 -8.53
C GLN A 39 1.30 -6.40 -9.59
N GLY A 40 2.54 -6.32 -10.09
CA GLY A 40 2.94 -5.43 -11.17
C GLY A 40 3.05 -3.96 -10.77
N LEU A 41 3.81 -3.19 -11.56
CA LEU A 41 4.13 -1.79 -11.27
C LEU A 41 2.87 -0.91 -11.07
N SER A 42 1.82 -1.16 -11.86
CA SER A 42 0.57 -0.39 -11.76
C SER A 42 -0.12 -0.55 -10.41
N PHE A 43 -0.04 -1.74 -9.79
CA PHE A 43 -0.63 -1.97 -8.47
C PHE A 43 0.17 -1.26 -7.37
N ASP A 44 1.50 -1.34 -7.44
CA ASP A 44 2.35 -0.62 -6.49
C ASP A 44 2.11 0.89 -6.56
N ILE A 45 1.98 1.46 -7.76
CA ILE A 45 1.64 2.89 -7.94
C ILE A 45 0.27 3.20 -7.32
N ALA A 46 -0.75 2.36 -7.54
CA ALA A 46 -2.08 2.56 -6.97
C ALA A 46 -2.07 2.52 -5.44
N LEU A 47 -1.31 1.60 -4.85
CA LEU A 47 -1.11 1.48 -3.41
C LEU A 47 -0.46 2.72 -2.80
N HIS A 48 0.62 3.24 -3.41
CA HIS A 48 1.28 4.48 -2.97
C HIS A 48 0.39 5.72 -3.19
N ALA A 49 -0.41 5.74 -4.26
CA ALA A 49 -1.38 6.81 -4.47
C ALA A 49 -2.47 6.82 -3.38
N GLY A 50 -2.90 5.63 -2.93
CA GLY A 50 -3.83 5.49 -1.81
C GLY A 50 -3.28 6.02 -0.49
N SER A 51 -2.03 5.69 -0.16
CA SER A 51 -1.38 6.20 1.06
C SER A 51 -1.12 7.71 0.99
N LEU A 52 -0.72 8.23 -0.18
CA LEU A 52 -0.59 9.67 -0.41
C LEU A 52 -1.93 10.37 -0.20
N LEU A 53 -3.02 9.84 -0.76
CA LEU A 53 -4.35 10.39 -0.58
C LEU A 53 -4.75 10.41 0.90
N ALA A 54 -4.44 9.37 1.66
CA ALA A 54 -4.67 9.33 3.11
C ALA A 54 -3.93 10.46 3.83
N ILE A 55 -2.65 10.71 3.50
CA ILE A 55 -1.87 11.84 4.03
C ILE A 55 -2.48 13.17 3.64
N LEU A 56 -2.84 13.35 2.37
CA LEU A 56 -3.44 14.60 1.87
C LEU A 56 -4.78 14.90 2.57
N ILE A 57 -5.60 13.89 2.86
CA ILE A 57 -6.86 14.04 3.59
C ILE A 57 -6.60 14.36 5.07
N TYR A 58 -5.63 13.68 5.69
CA TYR A 58 -5.27 13.88 7.09
C TYR A 58 -4.71 15.29 7.33
N TYR A 59 -3.73 15.70 6.52
CA TYR A 59 -3.08 17.02 6.58
C TYR A 59 -3.76 18.07 5.68
N ARG A 60 -5.03 17.88 5.31
CA ARG A 60 -5.69 18.77 4.35
C ARG A 60 -5.65 20.23 4.76
N LYS A 61 -5.71 20.52 6.06
CA LYS A 61 -5.72 21.90 6.59
C LYS A 61 -4.34 22.53 6.51
N GLU A 62 -3.29 21.75 6.75
CA GLU A 62 -1.89 22.16 6.65
C GLU A 62 -1.47 22.34 5.19
N VAL A 63 -2.00 21.52 4.28
CA VAL A 63 -1.71 21.58 2.84
C VAL A 63 -2.43 22.75 2.16
N THR A 64 -3.65 23.10 2.57
CA THR A 64 -4.43 24.19 1.95
C THR A 64 -4.18 25.58 2.56
N LYS A 65 -3.31 25.67 3.57
CA LYS A 65 -2.98 26.93 4.24
C LYS A 65 -1.77 27.58 3.58
#